data_AF-A0A8C8F0D3-F1
#
_entry.id   AF-A0A8C8F0D3-F1
#
_cell.length_a   1.000
_cell.length_b   1.000
_cell.length_c   1.000
_cell.angle_alpha   90.00
_cell.angle_beta   90.00
_cell.angle_gamma   90.00
#
_symmetry.space_group_name_H-M   'P 1'
#
loop_
_entity.id
_entity.type
_entity.pdbx_description
1 polymer ?
#
loop_
_entity_poly.entity_id
_entity_poly.type
_entity_poly.pdbx_seq_one_letter_code
_entity_poly.pdbx_strand_id
1 'polypeptide(L)' 'MCSEGKAESMPVLVTGRSGLVRKAIGHVVKQEGGCLESEQWTFLFSKEANLV' A
#
# COMPACT_ATOMS: atom_id res chain seq x y z
N MET A 1 24.94 -19.61 -0.56
CA MET A 1 24.35 -18.49 -1.32
C MET A 1 22.86 -18.51 -1.12
N CYS A 2 22.27 -17.47 -0.52
CA CYS A 2 20.82 -17.32 -0.49
C CYS A 2 20.37 -17.08 -1.93
N SER A 3 19.48 -17.92 -2.44
CA SER A 3 18.89 -17.74 -3.76
C SER A 3 18.30 -16.33 -3.84
N GLU A 4 18.77 -15.53 -4.79
CA GLU A 4 18.06 -14.35 -5.29
C GLU A 4 16.75 -14.81 -5.92
N GLY A 5 15.76 -15.13 -5.08
CA GLY A 5 14.38 -15.04 -5.52
C GLY A 5 14.16 -13.58 -5.85
N LYS A 6 13.90 -13.27 -7.13
CA LYS A 6 13.42 -11.94 -7.56
C LYS A 6 12.49 -11.41 -6.47
N ALA A 7 12.83 -10.28 -5.86
CA ALA A 7 11.92 -9.58 -4.96
C ALA A 7 10.69 -9.22 -5.79
N GLU A 8 9.69 -10.10 -5.77
CA GLU A 8 8.48 -9.94 -6.56
C GLU A 8 7.75 -8.73 -6.00
N SER A 9 7.39 -7.79 -6.88
CA SER A 9 6.66 -6.59 -6.50
C SER A 9 5.38 -7.00 -5.78
N MET A 10 5.19 -6.51 -4.55
CA MET A 10 4.05 -6.83 -3.70
C MET A 10 3.02 -5.71 -3.79
N PRO A 11 1.92 -5.88 -4.56
CA PRO A 11 0.88 -4.87 -4.61
C PRO A 11 0.09 -4.84 -3.30
N VAL A 12 -0.03 -3.65 -2.69
CA VAL A 12 -0.81 -3.42 -1.47
C VAL A 12 -1.96 -2.47 -1.78
N LEU A 13 -3.19 -2.95 -1.63
CA LEU A 13 -4.39 -2.16 -1.83
C LEU A 13 -5.07 -1.83 -0.49
N VAL A 14 -5.16 -0.54 -0.18
CA VAL A 14 -5.86 -0.04 1.01
C VAL A 14 -7.22 0.52 0.61
N THR A 15 -8.28 -0.17 1.03
CA THR A 15 -9.67 0.23 0.79
C THR A 15 -10.37 0.67 2.09
N GLY A 16 -11.54 1.28 1.93
CA GLY A 16 -12.38 1.77 3.03
C GLY A 16 -12.80 3.22 2.86
N ARG A 17 -13.75 3.67 3.68
CA ARG A 17 -14.10 5.11 3.79
C ARG A 17 -12.86 5.90 4.24
N SER A 18 -12.95 7.22 4.21
CA SER A 18 -11.90 8.20 4.56
C SER A 18 -11.63 8.25 6.07
N GLY A 19 -11.72 7.09 6.73
CA GLY A 19 -11.58 6.89 8.15
C GLY A 19 -10.14 7.07 8.64
N LEU A 20 -10.03 7.14 9.97
CA LEU A 20 -8.79 7.43 10.67
C LEU A 20 -7.66 6.46 10.33
N VAL A 21 -7.95 5.15 10.30
CA VAL A 21 -6.93 4.10 10.07
C VAL A 21 -6.29 4.23 8.69
N ARG A 22 -7.09 4.45 7.63
CA ARG A 22 -6.56 4.66 6.28
C ARG A 22 -5.63 5.88 6.21
N LYS A 23 -6.02 6.97 6.87
CA LYS A 23 -5.19 8.20 6.92
C LYS A 23 -3.88 7.96 7.66
N ALA A 24 -3.92 7.23 8.77
CA ALA A 24 -2.73 6.85 9.53
C ALA A 24 -1.78 5.97 8.69
N ILE A 25 -2.31 4.94 8.01
CA ILE A 25 -1.51 4.11 7.09
C ILE A 25 -0.88 4.97 5.99
N GLY A 26 -1.65 5.89 5.40
CA GLY A 26 -1.12 6.81 4.39
C GLY A 26 -0.04 7.75 4.93
N HIS A 27 -0.14 8.20 6.17
CA HIS A 27 0.89 9.02 6.82
C HIS A 27 2.19 8.23 7.00
N VAL A 28 2.12 7.04 7.60
CA VAL A 28 3.29 6.17 7.82
C VAL A 28 3.98 5.82 6.51
N VAL A 29 3.21 5.38 5.50
CA VAL A 29 3.77 4.95 4.21
C VAL A 29 4.34 6.12 3.42
N LYS A 30 3.63 7.26 3.33
CA LYS A 30 4.03 8.36 2.43
C LYS A 30 4.93 9.41 3.07
N GLN A 31 4.89 9.57 4.40
CA GLN A 31 5.59 10.64 5.11
C GLN A 31 6.70 10.12 6.03
N GLU A 32 6.53 8.92 6.59
CA GLU A 32 7.52 8.33 7.52
C GLU A 32 8.42 7.26 6.86
N GLY A 33 8.15 6.90 5.61
CA GLY A 33 8.93 5.90 4.87
C GLY A 33 8.72 4.47 5.36
N GLY A 34 7.58 4.17 6.00
CA GLY A 34 7.28 2.86 6.57
C GLY A 34 6.90 1.76 5.56
N CYS A 35 7.32 1.87 4.29
CA CYS A 35 7.08 0.87 3.25
C CYS A 35 8.38 0.17 2.82
N LEU A 36 8.27 -1.08 2.41
CA LEU A 36 9.37 -1.81 1.80
C LEU A 36 9.54 -1.40 0.34
N GLU A 37 10.78 -1.43 -0.18
CA GLU A 37 11.05 -1.10 -1.60
C GLU A 37 10.31 -2.01 -2.58
N SER A 38 10.02 -3.26 -2.18
CA SER A 38 9.26 -4.20 -2.99
C SER A 38 7.75 -3.93 -2.99
N GLU A 39 7.23 -3.07 -2.12
CA GLU A 39 5.79 -2.82 -2.01
C GLU A 39 5.31 -1.70 -2.93
N GLN A 40 4.15 -1.90 -3.56
CA GLN A 40 3.49 -0.90 -4.39
C GLN A 40 2.11 -0.57 -3.80
N TRP A 41 2.00 0.59 -3.14
CA TRP A 41 0.83 0.96 -2.34
C TRP A 41 -0.20 1.78 -3.13
N THR A 42 -1.42 1.27 -3.25
CA THR A 42 -2.57 1.96 -3.85
C THR A 42 -3.66 2.22 -2.81
N PHE A 43 -4.19 3.44 -2.78
CA PHE A 43 -5.24 3.84 -1.84
C PHE A 43 -6.52 4.16 -2.62
N LEU A 44 -7.56 3.32 -2.53
CA LEU A 44 -8.85 3.53 -3.23
C LEU A 44 -9.98 3.83 -2.26
N PHE A 45 -10.58 5.03 -2.35
CA PHE A 45 -11.71 5.40 -1.49
C PHE A 45 -12.94 4.62 -1.93
N SER A 46 -13.77 4.19 -0.98
CA SER A 46 -14.92 3.33 -1.27
C SER A 46 -15.97 3.94 -2.22
N LYS A 47 -15.92 5.25 -2.51
CA LYS A 47 -16.76 5.88 -3.57
C LYS A 47 -16.05 6.03 -4.92
N GLU A 48 -14.74 5.81 -4.97
CA GLU A 48 -13.87 5.97 -6.13
C GLU A 48 -13.33 4.61 -6.63
N ALA A 49 -13.61 3.53 -5.89
CA ALA A 49 -13.14 2.20 -6.23
C ALA A 49 -13.96 1.63 -7.40
N ASN A 50 -13.44 1.76 -8.62
CA ASN A 50 -13.86 0.97 -9.76
C ASN A 50 -12.85 -0.18 -9.96
N LEU A 51 -13.19 -1.38 -9.50
CA LEU A 51 -12.30 -2.55 -9.46
C LEU A 51 -12.48 -3.51 -10.65
N VAL A 52 -13.08 -3.04 -11.75
CA VAL A 52 -13.32 -3.83 -12.97
C VAL A 52 -12.05 -4.14 -13.74
#